data_AF-A0A2K1IAM3-F1
#
_entry.id   AF-A0A2K1IAM3-F1
#
_cell.length_a   1.000
_cell.length_b   1.000
_cell.length_c   1.000
_cell.angle_alpha   90.00
_cell.angle_beta   90.00
_cell.angle_gamma   90.00
#
_symmetry.space_group_name_H-M   'P 1'
#
loop_
_entity.id
_entity.type
_entity.pdbx_description
1 polymer ?
#
loop_
_entity_poly.entity_id
_entity_poly.type
_entity_poly.pdbx_seq_one_letter_code
_entity_poly.pdbx_strand_id
1 'polypeptide(L)'
;WEPTVGMIEGEYWRVEQAMDQVEEDQHFYSVEYMHLGAQKIWNGVPGFTAEKLEAPMPKYFPDLFSEHPDLHKLVIEGPSLQAGVAAGRFGITFPNAYHSGFSAGFNAAEAVNVAPVDWLHHGLASADLYWELHRKTSVSHDTIFSYDSTNERECEVCKHDLHLSAVGCECCRDKFTCQLHGHLLCSYS
;
A
#
# COMPACT_ATOMS: atom_id res chain seq x y z
N TRP A 1 -29.43 -30.42 -3.91
CA TRP A 1 -28.06 -30.69 -4.38
C TRP A 1 -27.17 -30.41 -3.19
N GLU A 2 -26.98 -31.42 -2.34
CA GLU A 2 -26.04 -31.39 -1.23
C GLU A 2 -24.68 -31.83 -1.81
N PRO A 3 -23.57 -31.14 -1.51
CA PRO A 3 -22.28 -31.61 -1.97
C PRO A 3 -21.84 -32.78 -1.09
N THR A 4 -21.75 -33.96 -1.71
CA THR A 4 -21.14 -35.16 -1.15
C THR A 4 -19.67 -34.91 -0.81
N VAL A 5 -19.34 -35.06 0.47
CA VAL A 5 -17.96 -35.11 0.97
C VAL A 5 -17.38 -36.48 0.59
N GLY A 6 -16.54 -36.51 -0.44
CA GLY A 6 -15.70 -37.66 -0.75
C GLY A 6 -14.38 -37.57 0.00
N MET A 7 -14.11 -38.51 0.90
CA MET A 7 -12.78 -38.71 1.47
C MET A 7 -11.83 -39.17 0.36
N ILE A 8 -10.79 -38.38 0.11
CA ILE A 8 -9.61 -38.83 -0.63
C ILE A 8 -8.47 -38.85 0.38
N GLU A 9 -7.86 -40.03 0.52
CA GLU A 9 -6.74 -40.32 1.41
C GLU A 9 -5.55 -39.42 1.10
N GLY A 10 -4.97 -38.83 2.15
CA GLY A 10 -3.62 -38.26 2.13
C GLY A 10 -3.41 -37.12 1.13
N GLU A 11 -3.75 -35.89 1.52
CA GLU A 11 -2.83 -34.93 2.11
C GLU A 11 -3.70 -33.80 2.68
N TYR A 12 -3.24 -33.20 3.77
CA TYR A 12 -3.84 -31.99 4.30
C TYR A 12 -4.03 -31.00 3.15
N TRP A 13 -5.19 -30.33 3.05
CA TRP A 13 -5.20 -29.00 2.42
C TRP A 13 -4.38 -28.11 3.35
N ARG A 14 -3.06 -28.21 3.27
CA ARG A 14 -2.21 -27.15 3.74
C ARG A 14 -2.60 -25.98 2.86
N VAL A 15 -3.23 -24.97 3.46
CA VAL A 15 -3.37 -23.67 2.82
C VAL A 15 -1.94 -23.14 2.67
N GLU A 16 -1.25 -23.55 1.60
CA GLU A 16 0.01 -22.96 1.14
C GLU A 16 -0.27 -21.80 0.17
N GLN A 17 -1.39 -21.10 0.34
CA GLN A 17 -1.45 -19.72 -0.08
C GLN A 17 -1.09 -18.89 1.13
N ALA A 18 0.20 -18.62 1.27
CA ALA A 18 0.64 -17.33 1.76
C ALA A 18 -0.20 -16.27 1.02
N MET A 19 -1.24 -15.77 1.68
CA MET A 19 -2.07 -14.73 1.10
C MET A 19 -1.33 -13.43 1.39
N ASP A 20 -0.76 -12.83 0.35
CA ASP A 20 -0.10 -11.54 0.47
C ASP A 20 -1.11 -10.55 1.06
N GLN A 21 -0.80 -10.06 2.25
CA GLN A 21 -1.55 -8.97 2.85
C GLN A 21 -1.10 -7.70 2.14
N VAL A 22 -2.04 -7.05 1.48
CA VAL A 22 -1.80 -5.82 0.73
C VAL A 22 -2.35 -4.67 1.53
N GLU A 23 -1.51 -3.66 1.70
CA GLU A 23 -1.93 -2.35 2.10
C GLU A 23 -2.01 -1.47 0.84
N GLU A 24 -2.97 -0.55 0.80
CA GLU A 24 -3.10 0.37 -0.33
C GLU A 24 -1.96 1.38 -0.33
N ASP A 25 -1.45 1.70 -1.53
CA ASP A 25 -0.42 2.72 -1.66
C ASP A 25 -0.90 4.04 -1.00
N GLN A 26 0.01 4.71 -0.29
CA GLN A 26 -0.27 6.00 0.37
C GLN A 26 -1.43 5.99 1.36
N HIS A 27 -1.73 4.83 1.93
CA HIS A 27 -2.80 4.62 2.90
C HIS A 27 -4.18 5.06 2.37
N PHE A 28 -4.45 4.96 1.06
CA PHE A 28 -5.77 5.27 0.51
C PHE A 28 -6.85 4.34 1.09
N TYR A 29 -8.11 4.82 1.08
CA TYR A 29 -9.23 3.89 1.14
C TYR A 29 -9.29 3.10 -0.16
N SER A 30 -9.70 1.83 -0.11
CA SER A 30 -10.05 1.06 -1.30
C SER A 30 -11.50 0.62 -1.22
N VAL A 31 -12.24 0.85 -2.29
CA VAL A 31 -13.64 0.45 -2.42
C VAL A 31 -13.72 -0.57 -3.55
N GLU A 32 -14.10 -1.80 -3.22
CA GLU A 32 -14.31 -2.87 -4.20
C GLU A 32 -15.80 -3.18 -4.32
N TYR A 33 -16.33 -3.15 -5.54
CA TYR A 33 -17.70 -3.58 -5.84
C TYR A 33 -17.70 -4.95 -6.49
N MET A 34 -18.45 -5.89 -5.90
CA MET A 34 -18.64 -7.24 -6.45
C MET A 34 -19.76 -7.23 -7.49
N HIS A 35 -19.42 -7.20 -8.78
CA HIS A 35 -20.39 -7.15 -9.88
C HIS A 35 -21.24 -8.42 -10.00
N LEU A 36 -20.60 -9.60 -9.96
CA LEU A 36 -21.28 -10.89 -10.15
C LEU A 36 -20.49 -12.07 -9.60
N GLY A 37 -21.18 -13.21 -9.47
CA GLY A 37 -20.59 -14.52 -9.19
C GLY A 37 -20.48 -14.85 -7.71
N ALA A 38 -19.55 -15.76 -7.39
CA ALA A 38 -19.29 -16.23 -6.03
C ALA A 38 -18.73 -15.11 -5.14
N GLN A 39 -19.00 -15.19 -3.84
CA GLN A 39 -18.46 -14.21 -2.89
C GLN A 39 -16.92 -14.25 -2.84
N LYS A 40 -16.32 -13.10 -2.55
CA LYS A 40 -14.91 -13.00 -2.18
C LYS A 40 -14.81 -13.02 -0.66
N ILE A 41 -13.93 -13.86 -0.12
CA ILE A 41 -13.63 -13.93 1.31
C ILE A 41 -12.42 -13.05 1.55
N TRP A 42 -12.55 -12.11 2.47
CA TRP A 42 -11.54 -11.14 2.85
C TRP A 42 -11.08 -11.39 4.28
N ASN A 43 -9.79 -11.23 4.53
CA ASN A 43 -9.18 -11.20 5.85
C ASN A 43 -8.57 -9.80 6.02
N GLY A 44 -9.06 -9.03 6.98
CA GLY A 44 -8.60 -7.67 7.25
C GLY A 44 -7.90 -7.54 8.59
N VAL A 45 -6.86 -6.73 8.65
CA VAL A 45 -6.18 -6.32 9.87
C VAL A 45 -6.34 -4.81 10.04
N PRO A 46 -6.90 -4.32 11.15
CA PRO A 46 -7.11 -2.89 11.36
C PRO A 46 -5.80 -2.10 11.37
N GLY A 47 -5.79 -0.90 10.78
CA GLY A 47 -4.56 -0.11 10.65
C GLY A 47 -3.92 0.33 11.96
N PHE A 48 -4.67 0.46 13.07
CA PHE A 48 -4.08 0.73 14.39
C PHE A 48 -3.24 -0.44 14.94
N THR A 49 -3.26 -1.60 14.26
CA THR A 49 -2.40 -2.75 14.58
C THR A 49 -1.28 -2.97 13.57
N ALA A 50 -1.20 -2.18 12.50
CA ALA A 50 -0.19 -2.25 11.45
C ALA A 50 1.24 -2.27 12.01
N GLU A 51 1.59 -1.29 12.85
CA GLU A 51 2.93 -1.20 13.44
C GLU A 51 3.31 -2.45 14.26
N LYS A 52 2.35 -3.05 14.98
CA LYS A 52 2.60 -4.26 15.77
C LYS A 52 2.80 -5.48 14.87
N LEU A 53 2.20 -5.44 13.70
CA LEU A 53 2.28 -6.47 12.67
C LEU A 53 3.65 -6.42 11.96
N GLU A 54 4.12 -5.22 11.64
CA GLU A 54 5.38 -4.96 10.94
C GLU A 54 6.61 -5.02 11.85
N ALA A 55 6.53 -4.53 13.09
CA ALA A 55 7.68 -4.41 14.01
C ALA A 55 8.55 -5.67 14.18
N PRO A 56 8.00 -6.89 14.27
CA PRO A 56 8.83 -8.09 14.40
C PRO A 56 9.36 -8.63 13.05
N MET A 57 8.92 -8.10 11.91
CA MET A 57 9.21 -8.67 10.58
C MET A 57 10.67 -8.58 10.14
N PRO A 58 11.39 -7.45 10.36
CA PRO A 58 12.83 -7.40 10.10
C PRO A 58 13.64 -8.43 10.91
N LYS A 59 13.11 -8.86 12.06
CA LYS A 59 13.73 -9.90 12.89
C LYS A 59 13.45 -11.30 12.38
N TYR A 60 12.24 -11.56 11.86
CA TYR A 60 11.85 -12.88 11.35
C TYR A 60 12.37 -13.15 9.95
N PHE A 61 12.48 -12.13 9.11
CA PHE A 61 12.93 -12.23 7.72
C PHE A 61 14.11 -11.28 7.44
N PRO A 62 15.24 -11.40 8.17
CA PRO A 62 16.34 -10.44 8.07
C PRO A 62 16.95 -10.36 6.68
N ASP A 63 17.07 -11.48 5.97
CA ASP A 63 17.63 -11.50 4.61
C ASP A 63 16.71 -10.73 3.64
N LEU A 64 15.40 -10.93 3.76
CA LEU A 64 14.39 -10.27 2.92
C LEU A 64 14.38 -8.76 3.13
N PHE A 65 14.43 -8.29 4.38
CA PHE A 65 14.52 -6.86 4.69
C PHE A 65 15.91 -6.26 4.45
N SER A 66 16.96 -7.08 4.33
CA SER A 66 18.28 -6.61 3.90
C SER A 66 18.34 -6.33 2.39
N GLU A 67 17.65 -7.16 1.59
CA GLU A 67 17.57 -7.01 0.14
C GLU A 67 16.49 -5.99 -0.26
N HIS A 68 15.40 -5.94 0.49
CA HIS A 68 14.22 -5.10 0.25
C HIS A 68 13.79 -4.41 1.56
N PRO A 69 14.51 -3.37 2.02
CA PRO A 69 14.18 -2.66 3.26
C PRO A 69 12.82 -1.93 3.22
N ASP A 70 12.26 -1.73 2.03
CA ASP A 70 10.97 -1.10 1.74
C ASP A 70 9.82 -2.11 1.56
N LEU A 71 10.02 -3.38 1.95
CA LEU A 71 9.01 -4.42 1.77
C LEU A 71 7.86 -4.27 2.79
N HIS A 72 6.81 -3.56 2.39
CA HIS A 72 5.54 -3.45 3.15
C HIS A 72 4.53 -4.54 2.80
N LYS A 73 4.73 -5.25 1.69
CA LYS A 73 3.89 -6.38 1.29
C LYS A 73 4.48 -7.64 1.88
N LEU A 74 3.97 -8.03 3.04
CA LEU A 74 4.44 -9.20 3.72
C LEU A 74 3.32 -10.20 3.92
N VAL A 75 3.66 -11.48 3.79
CA VAL A 75 2.80 -12.60 4.14
C VAL A 75 2.69 -12.61 5.66
N ILE A 76 1.76 -11.82 6.20
CA ILE A 76 1.60 -11.76 7.64
C ILE A 76 0.46 -12.68 8.07
N GLU A 77 0.84 -13.79 8.72
CA GLU A 77 -0.08 -14.60 9.52
C GLU A 77 -0.34 -13.88 10.85
N GLY A 78 -1.34 -12.99 10.85
CA GLY A 78 -1.78 -12.25 12.03
C GLY A 78 -3.25 -12.50 12.37
N PRO A 79 -3.70 -12.13 13.58
CA PRO A 79 -5.12 -12.15 13.92
C PRO A 79 -5.86 -11.19 12.98
N SER A 80 -6.64 -11.77 12.07
CA SER A 80 -7.41 -11.05 11.06
C SER A 80 -8.91 -11.27 11.27
N LEU A 81 -9.70 -10.27 10.87
CA LEU A 81 -11.14 -10.35 10.81
C LEU A 81 -11.54 -10.85 9.43
N GLN A 82 -12.31 -11.94 9.38
CA GLN A 82 -12.78 -12.50 8.12
C GLN A 82 -14.19 -11.99 7.78
N ALA A 83 -14.40 -11.61 6.52
CA ALA A 83 -15.68 -11.17 5.99
C ALA A 83 -15.91 -11.69 4.57
N GLY A 84 -17.15 -12.08 4.25
CA GLY A 84 -17.56 -12.45 2.88
C GLY A 84 -18.27 -11.30 2.19
N VAL A 85 -17.83 -10.93 0.98
CA VAL A 85 -18.47 -9.92 0.14
C VAL A 85 -19.14 -10.60 -1.04
N ALA A 86 -20.47 -10.61 -1.05
CA ALA A 86 -21.28 -11.21 -2.11
C ALA A 86 -21.53 -10.25 -3.28
N ALA A 87 -21.99 -10.78 -4.42
CA ALA A 87 -22.40 -9.97 -5.57
C ALA A 87 -23.45 -8.90 -5.18
N GLY A 88 -23.31 -7.71 -5.73
CA GLY A 88 -24.13 -6.53 -5.42
C GLY A 88 -23.77 -5.84 -4.09
N ARG A 89 -22.59 -6.12 -3.53
CA ARG A 89 -22.10 -5.52 -2.27
C ARG A 89 -20.74 -4.87 -2.47
N PHE A 90 -20.43 -3.96 -1.55
CA PHE A 90 -19.15 -3.28 -1.47
C PHE A 90 -18.29 -3.88 -0.35
N GLY A 91 -17.00 -4.09 -0.64
CA GLY A 91 -15.94 -4.19 0.34
C GLY A 91 -15.25 -2.83 0.47
N ILE A 92 -14.89 -2.44 1.69
CA ILE A 92 -14.17 -1.19 1.95
C ILE A 92 -12.97 -1.50 2.83
N THR A 93 -11.78 -1.11 2.36
CA THR A 93 -10.53 -1.10 3.13
C THR A 93 -10.29 0.30 3.65
N PHE A 94 -9.98 0.40 4.94
CA PHE A 94 -9.65 1.67 5.59
C PHE A 94 -8.15 1.98 5.43
N PRO A 95 -7.74 3.25 5.57
CA PRO A 95 -6.34 3.66 5.55
C PRO A 95 -5.47 2.82 6.51
N ASN A 96 -4.27 2.47 6.06
CA ASN A 96 -3.29 1.68 6.81
C ASN A 96 -3.79 0.27 7.20
N ALA A 97 -4.95 -0.18 6.70
CA ALA A 97 -5.45 -1.52 6.97
C ALA A 97 -4.90 -2.53 5.95
N TYR A 98 -4.31 -3.60 6.46
CA TYR A 98 -3.91 -4.72 5.61
C TYR A 98 -5.13 -5.57 5.28
N HIS A 99 -5.16 -6.06 4.05
CA HIS A 99 -6.16 -7.01 3.64
C HIS A 99 -5.60 -8.08 2.70
N SER A 100 -6.15 -9.27 2.79
CA SER A 100 -5.97 -10.34 1.80
C SER A 100 -7.31 -10.99 1.51
N GLY A 101 -7.42 -11.74 0.42
CA GLY A 101 -8.68 -12.43 0.13
C GLY A 101 -8.60 -13.42 -1.01
N PHE A 102 -9.55 -14.35 -1.03
CA PHE A 102 -9.69 -15.37 -2.07
C PHE A 102 -11.14 -15.44 -2.56
N SER A 103 -11.33 -15.81 -3.82
CA SER A 103 -12.66 -15.99 -4.41
C SER A 103 -13.18 -17.39 -4.13
N ALA A 104 -14.41 -17.52 -3.65
CA ALA A 104 -15.06 -18.83 -3.41
C ALA A 104 -15.50 -19.55 -4.70
N GLY A 105 -15.24 -18.96 -5.87
CA GLY A 105 -15.61 -19.44 -7.19
C GLY A 105 -15.46 -18.33 -8.23
N PHE A 106 -15.96 -18.56 -9.44
CA PHE A 106 -15.96 -17.54 -10.50
C PHE A 106 -16.73 -16.28 -10.08
N ASN A 107 -16.10 -15.12 -10.20
CA ASN A 107 -16.68 -13.82 -9.92
C ASN A 107 -16.02 -12.70 -10.74
N ALA A 108 -16.61 -11.51 -10.68
CA ALA A 108 -16.00 -10.28 -11.19
C ALA A 108 -16.22 -9.15 -10.19
N ALA A 109 -15.15 -8.41 -9.91
CA ALA A 109 -15.13 -7.29 -8.99
C ALA A 109 -14.29 -6.15 -9.59
N GLU A 110 -14.55 -4.93 -9.14
CA GLU A 110 -13.82 -3.74 -9.55
C GLU A 110 -13.48 -2.92 -8.32
N ALA A 111 -12.23 -2.46 -8.21
CA ALA A 111 -11.74 -1.71 -7.07
C ALA A 111 -11.21 -0.33 -7.48
N VAL A 112 -11.38 0.65 -6.60
CA VAL A 112 -10.87 2.01 -6.78
C VAL A 112 -10.37 2.59 -5.47
N ASN A 113 -9.29 3.36 -5.54
CA ASN A 113 -8.78 4.10 -4.40
C ASN A 113 -9.51 5.43 -4.22
N VAL A 114 -9.85 5.76 -2.97
CA VAL A 114 -10.65 6.94 -2.62
C VAL A 114 -9.94 7.72 -1.50
N ALA A 115 -9.98 9.05 -1.63
CA ALA A 115 -9.38 9.98 -0.69
C ALA A 115 -10.42 10.99 -0.18
N PRO A 116 -11.30 10.60 0.76
CA PRO A 116 -12.17 11.56 1.44
C PRO A 116 -11.34 12.54 2.30
N VAL A 117 -11.95 13.61 2.81
CA VAL A 117 -11.22 14.66 3.56
C VAL A 117 -10.49 14.10 4.79
N ASP A 118 -11.05 13.11 5.46
CA ASP A 118 -10.40 12.44 6.58
C ASP A 118 -9.20 11.61 6.15
N TRP A 119 -9.00 11.24 4.88
CA TRP A 119 -7.76 10.59 4.43
C TRP A 119 -6.53 11.49 4.52
N LEU A 120 -6.69 12.82 4.51
CA LEU A 120 -5.56 13.77 4.40
C LEU A 120 -4.44 13.54 5.43
N HIS A 121 -4.80 13.22 6.67
CA HIS A 121 -3.82 12.96 7.72
C HIS A 121 -3.08 11.63 7.55
N HIS A 122 -3.76 10.61 7.01
CA HIS A 122 -3.14 9.33 6.64
C HIS A 122 -2.22 9.49 5.44
N GLY A 123 -2.65 10.24 4.41
CA GLY A 123 -1.83 10.53 3.24
C GLY A 123 -0.54 11.29 3.59
N LEU A 124 -0.60 12.23 4.53
CA LEU A 124 0.59 12.95 5.00
C LEU A 124 1.55 12.02 5.75
N ALA A 125 1.03 11.21 6.68
CA ALA A 125 1.83 10.21 7.39
C ALA A 125 2.50 9.22 6.43
N SER A 126 1.80 8.83 5.36
CA SER A 126 2.36 7.96 4.33
C SER A 126 3.45 8.65 3.52
N ALA A 127 3.28 9.92 3.18
CA ALA A 127 4.29 10.71 2.47
C ALA A 127 5.59 10.86 3.30
N ASP A 128 5.46 11.09 4.61
CA ASP A 128 6.59 11.14 5.55
C ASP A 128 7.29 9.77 5.64
N LEU A 129 6.54 8.68 5.74
CA LEU A 129 7.11 7.32 5.73
C LEU A 129 7.84 7.02 4.43
N TYR A 130 7.25 7.37 3.28
CA TYR A 130 7.87 7.17 1.97
C TYR A 130 9.14 8.00 1.82
N TRP A 131 9.17 9.20 2.41
CA TRP A 131 10.37 10.03 2.49
C TRP A 131 11.50 9.35 3.28
N GLU A 132 11.19 8.81 4.47
CA GLU A 132 12.17 8.08 5.30
C GLU A 132 12.72 6.83 4.59
N LEU A 133 11.87 6.16 3.82
CA LEU A 133 12.21 4.94 3.08
C LEU A 133 12.81 5.21 1.70
N HIS A 134 13.02 6.47 1.32
CA HIS A 134 13.47 6.86 -0.03
C HIS A 134 12.61 6.26 -1.16
N ARG A 135 11.31 6.08 -0.90
CA ARG A 135 10.33 5.47 -1.81
C ARG A 135 9.57 6.54 -2.59
N LYS A 136 9.36 6.29 -3.89
CA LYS A 136 8.55 7.17 -4.74
C LYS A 136 7.05 7.05 -4.38
N THR A 137 6.39 8.19 -4.25
CA THR A 137 4.93 8.29 -4.08
C THR A 137 4.19 8.16 -5.41
N SER A 138 3.03 7.51 -5.41
CA SER A 138 2.20 7.36 -6.62
C SER A 138 1.48 8.65 -6.99
N VAL A 139 1.13 9.48 -6.00
CA VAL A 139 0.51 10.81 -6.14
C VAL A 139 1.17 11.76 -5.15
N SER A 140 1.40 13.02 -5.53
CA SER A 140 1.88 14.04 -4.61
C SER A 140 0.77 14.44 -3.63
N HIS A 141 1.03 14.33 -2.33
CA HIS A 141 0.11 14.81 -1.30
C HIS A 141 -0.15 16.32 -1.42
N ASP A 142 0.89 17.09 -1.72
CA ASP A 142 0.83 18.53 -1.89
C ASP A 142 0.00 18.95 -3.11
N THR A 143 0.03 18.17 -4.20
CA THR A 143 -0.77 18.46 -5.39
C THR A 143 -2.28 18.36 -5.14
N ILE A 144 -2.74 17.62 -4.12
CA ILE A 144 -4.17 17.45 -3.85
C ILE A 144 -4.83 18.80 -3.51
N PHE A 145 -4.06 19.77 -3.04
CA PHE A 145 -4.52 21.14 -2.77
C PHE A 145 -4.41 22.10 -3.97
N SER A 146 -3.85 21.67 -5.11
CA SER A 146 -3.59 22.54 -6.25
C SER A 146 -3.93 21.88 -7.59
N TYR A 147 -4.61 22.61 -8.47
CA TYR A 147 -5.15 22.08 -9.72
C TYR A 147 -4.10 21.82 -10.83
N ASP A 148 -2.82 22.15 -10.60
CA ASP A 148 -1.77 22.10 -11.64
C ASP A 148 -0.84 20.91 -11.39
N SER A 149 -1.15 19.77 -12.01
CA SER A 149 -0.51 18.46 -11.77
C SER A 149 0.41 18.02 -12.92
N THR A 150 0.84 18.91 -13.81
CA THR A 150 1.49 18.47 -15.07
C THR A 150 3.01 18.28 -14.97
N ASN A 151 3.64 18.57 -13.83
CA ASN A 151 5.07 18.41 -13.65
C ASN A 151 5.38 17.72 -12.31
N GLU A 152 5.41 16.39 -12.31
CA GLU A 152 6.00 15.61 -11.23
C GLU A 152 7.49 15.96 -11.13
N ARG A 153 7.93 16.47 -9.98
CA ARG A 153 9.34 16.72 -9.69
C ARG A 153 9.68 16.08 -8.36
N GLU A 154 10.84 15.45 -8.29
CA GLU A 154 11.27 14.73 -7.11
C GLU A 154 12.68 15.14 -6.69
N CYS A 155 12.97 15.03 -5.39
CA CYS A 155 14.32 15.20 -4.90
C CYS A 155 15.22 14.08 -5.41
N GLU A 156 16.34 14.44 -6.05
CA GLU A 156 17.31 13.47 -6.56
C GLU A 156 17.82 12.50 -5.47
N VAL A 157 17.94 12.99 -4.24
CA VAL A 157 18.48 12.26 -3.08
C VAL A 157 17.44 11.41 -2.36
N CYS A 158 16.31 12.00 -1.96
CA CYS A 158 15.33 11.33 -1.09
C CYS A 158 14.00 10.98 -1.75
N LYS A 159 13.83 11.27 -3.04
CA LYS A 159 12.61 10.99 -3.82
C LYS A 159 11.34 11.66 -3.29
N HIS A 160 11.47 12.59 -2.34
CA HIS A 160 10.39 13.47 -1.92
C HIS A 160 9.81 14.22 -3.12
N ASP A 161 8.49 14.34 -3.15
CA ASP A 161 7.82 15.20 -4.10
C ASP A 161 8.20 16.68 -3.87
N LEU A 162 8.42 17.44 -4.95
CA LEU A 162 8.90 18.82 -4.91
C LEU A 162 7.85 19.81 -5.42
N HIS A 163 6.57 19.49 -5.24
CA HIS A 163 5.49 20.30 -5.78
C HIS A 163 5.42 21.70 -5.18
N LEU A 164 5.58 21.83 -3.85
CA LEU A 164 5.56 23.14 -3.18
C LEU A 164 6.88 23.90 -3.32
N SER A 165 8.02 23.20 -3.23
CA SER A 165 9.32 23.85 -3.28
C SER A 165 10.43 22.92 -3.77
N ALA A 166 11.35 23.48 -4.56
CA ALA A 166 12.49 22.79 -5.11
C ALA A 166 13.72 23.70 -5.08
N VAL A 167 14.89 23.12 -4.79
CA VAL A 167 16.19 23.76 -4.96
C VAL A 167 16.78 23.30 -6.29
N GLY A 168 17.19 24.26 -7.12
CA GLY A 168 17.83 24.04 -8.42
C GLY A 168 19.14 24.83 -8.53
N CYS A 169 20.03 24.39 -9.42
CA CYS A 169 21.28 25.09 -9.74
C CYS A 169 21.39 25.25 -11.25
N GLU A 170 21.90 26.40 -11.73
CA GLU A 170 22.19 26.61 -13.15
C GLU A 170 23.18 25.59 -13.72
N CYS A 171 24.03 25.05 -12.86
CA CYS A 171 25.00 24.01 -13.16
C CYS A 171 24.37 22.63 -13.46
N CYS A 172 23.13 22.39 -13.02
CA CYS A 172 22.41 21.12 -13.16
C CYS A 172 20.93 21.40 -13.49
N ARG A 173 20.63 21.77 -14.74
CA ARG A 173 19.31 22.29 -15.15
C ARG A 173 18.15 21.29 -15.04
N ASP A 174 18.46 20.00 -15.05
CA ASP A 174 17.47 18.92 -15.04
C ASP A 174 17.36 18.22 -13.68
N LYS A 175 18.08 18.72 -12.65
CA LYS A 175 18.09 18.12 -11.31
C LYS A 175 17.58 19.08 -10.26
N PHE A 176 16.77 18.56 -9.35
CA PHE A 176 16.20 19.29 -8.25
C PHE A 176 16.37 18.52 -6.94
N THR A 177 16.49 19.23 -5.84
CA THR A 177 16.51 18.67 -4.49
C THR A 177 15.47 19.35 -3.60
N CYS A 178 15.06 18.67 -2.52
CA CYS A 178 14.27 19.32 -1.48
C CYS A 178 15.15 20.31 -0.71
N GLN A 179 14.53 21.20 0.08
CA GLN A 179 15.25 22.23 0.83
C GLN A 179 16.32 21.67 1.78
N LEU A 180 16.10 20.45 2.31
CA LEU A 180 17.06 19.77 3.19
C LEU A 180 18.31 19.28 2.43
N HIS A 181 18.14 18.87 1.17
CA HIS A 181 19.20 18.32 0.33
C HIS A 181 19.75 19.33 -0.70
N GLY A 182 19.44 20.62 -0.54
CA GLY A 182 19.97 21.70 -1.39
C GLY A 182 21.49 21.68 -1.50
N HIS A 183 22.15 21.46 -0.36
CA HIS A 183 23.61 21.41 -0.23
C HIS A 183 24.28 20.19 -0.90
N LEU A 184 23.49 19.21 -1.37
CA LEU A 184 23.99 18.01 -2.07
C LEU A 184 23.81 18.13 -3.59
N LEU A 185 23.22 19.22 -4.08
CA LEU A 185 22.86 19.35 -5.50
C LEU A 185 24.08 19.56 -6.39
N CYS A 186 25.07 20.34 -5.92
CA CYS A 186 26.31 20.57 -6.66
C CYS A 186 27.47 20.90 -5.73
N SER A 187 28.70 20.80 -6.23
CA SER A 187 29.91 21.08 -5.44
C SER A 187 30.10 22.57 -5.06
N TYR A 188 29.17 23.44 -5.46
CA TYR A 188 29.21 24.89 -5.23
C TYR A 188 28.15 25.36 -4.21
N SER A 189 27.36 24.43 -3.65
CA SER A 189 26.35 24.72 -2.61
C SER A 189 26.89 24.60 -1.20
#